data_AF-A0A963KEE1-F1
#
_entry.id   AF-A0A963KEE1-F1
#
_cell.length_a   1.000
_cell.length_b   1.000
_cell.length_c   1.000
_cell.angle_alpha   90.00
_cell.angle_beta   90.00
_cell.angle_gamma   90.00
#
_symmetry.space_group_name_H-M   'P 1'
#
loop_
_entity.id
_entity.type
_entity.pdbx_description
1 polymer ?
#
loop_
_entity_poly.entity_id
_entity_poly.type
_entity_poly.pdbx_seq_one_letter_code
_entity_poly.pdbx_strand_id
1 'polypeptide(L)' 'MRIECLTTFLDGRERFEKGDIFTVSDGDGARFVAARWAKKVGDETPAAEPEQVADLEIQNVMQTQEVKYG' A
#
# COMPACT_ATOMS: atom_id res chain seq x y z
N MET A 1 -3.50 -18.36 -7.06
CA MET A 1 -3.03 -17.54 -8.21
C MET A 1 -2.18 -16.35 -7.78
N ARG A 2 -1.07 -16.03 -8.48
CA ARG A 2 -0.30 -14.79 -8.27
C ARG A 2 -0.76 -13.67 -9.20
N ILE A 3 -0.89 -12.47 -8.65
CA ILE A 3 -1.31 -11.27 -9.38
C ILE A 3 -0.41 -10.07 -9.06
N GLU A 4 -0.18 -9.20 -10.04
CA GLU A 4 0.42 -7.87 -9.86
C GLU A 4 -0.70 -6.84 -9.96
N CYS A 5 -0.79 -5.95 -8.97
CA CYS A 5 -1.80 -4.92 -8.90
C CYS A 5 -1.46 -3.78 -9.88
N LEU A 6 -2.34 -3.52 -10.83
CA LEU A 6 -2.17 -2.45 -11.84
C LEU A 6 -2.60 -1.08 -11.29
N THR A 7 -3.40 -1.07 -10.23
CA THR A 7 -3.90 0.12 -9.53
C THR A 7 -3.93 -0.14 -8.03
N THR A 8 -4.02 0.93 -7.25
CA THR A 8 -4.32 0.81 -5.81
C THR A 8 -5.83 0.59 -5.64
N PHE A 9 -6.21 -0.46 -4.91
CA PHE A 9 -7.60 -0.79 -4.58
C PHE A 9 -7.71 -1.46 -3.21
N LEU A 10 -8.93 -1.53 -2.67
CA LEU A 10 -9.23 -2.20 -1.40
C LEU A 10 -10.11 -3.41 -1.69
N ASP A 11 -9.79 -4.54 -1.07
CA ASP A 11 -10.65 -5.72 -1.05
C ASP A 11 -10.87 -6.15 0.41
N GLY A 12 -12.10 -6.01 0.89
CA GLY A 12 -12.43 -6.20 2.30
C GLY A 12 -11.67 -5.23 3.22
N ARG A 13 -10.73 -5.75 4.01
CA ARG A 13 -9.85 -4.97 4.90
C ARG A 13 -8.42 -4.85 4.37
N GLU A 14 -8.12 -5.54 3.29
CA GLU A 14 -6.78 -5.57 2.71
C GLU A 14 -6.65 -4.44 1.67
N ARG A 15 -5.47 -3.84 1.67
CA ARG A 15 -5.10 -2.78 0.72
C ARG A 15 -4.07 -3.33 -0.23
N PHE A 16 -4.40 -3.23 -1.52
CA PHE A 16 -3.57 -3.62 -2.63
C PHE A 16 -3.02 -2.35 -3.26
N GLU A 17 -1.71 -2.22 -3.32
CA GLU A 17 -1.05 -1.04 -3.90
C GLU A 17 -0.58 -1.32 -5.31
N LYS A 18 -0.61 -0.30 -6.17
CA LYS A 18 -0.15 -0.44 -7.54
C LYS A 18 1.32 -0.87 -7.58
N GLY A 19 1.62 -1.94 -8.29
CA GLY A 19 2.96 -2.52 -8.44
C GLY A 19 3.23 -3.69 -7.49
N ASP A 20 2.44 -3.85 -6.43
CA ASP A 20 2.60 -4.97 -5.52
C ASP A 20 2.12 -6.30 -6.11
N ILE A 21 2.79 -7.37 -5.68
CA ILE A 21 2.48 -8.74 -6.09
C ILE A 21 1.90 -9.49 -4.91
N PHE A 22 0.67 -9.96 -5.09
CA PHE A 22 -0.04 -10.74 -4.07
C PHE A 22 -0.33 -12.17 -4.55
N THR A 23 -0.35 -13.10 -3.61
CA THR A 23 -0.85 -14.46 -3.84
C THR A 23 -2.25 -14.57 -3.26
N VAL A 24 -3.24 -14.75 -4.14
CA VAL A 24 -4.66 -14.80 -3.79
C VAL A 24 -5.30 -16.10 -4.29
N SER A 25 -6.51 -16.40 -3.82
CA SER A 25 -7.31 -17.51 -4.35
C SER A 25 -7.61 -17.29 -5.84
N ASP A 26 -7.73 -18.36 -6.62
CA ASP A 26 -8.02 -18.27 -8.05
C ASP A 26 -9.36 -17.56 -8.36
N GLY A 27 -10.34 -17.65 -7.45
CA GLY A 27 -11.60 -16.90 -7.54
C GLY A 27 -11.41 -15.38 -7.46
N ASP A 28 -10.67 -14.92 -6.44
CA ASP A 28 -10.39 -13.49 -6.25
C ASP A 28 -9.46 -12.95 -7.33
N GLY A 29 -8.41 -13.71 -7.66
CA GLY A 29 -7.51 -13.40 -8.76
C GLY A 29 -8.23 -13.22 -10.09
N ALA A 30 -9.19 -14.10 -10.43
CA ALA A 30 -10.01 -13.96 -11.62
C ALA A 30 -10.88 -12.69 -11.59
N ARG A 31 -11.44 -12.32 -10.43
CA ARG A 31 -12.21 -11.08 -10.27
C ARG A 31 -11.35 -9.84 -10.47
N PHE A 32 -10.16 -9.79 -9.85
CA PHE A 32 -9.26 -8.65 -9.97
C PHE A 32 -8.75 -8.46 -11.40
N VAL A 33 -8.47 -9.56 -12.11
CA VAL A 33 -8.09 -9.52 -13.53
C VAL A 33 -9.27 -9.08 -14.41
N ALA A 34 -10.47 -9.60 -14.17
CA ALA A 34 -11.68 -9.21 -14.92
C ALA A 34 -12.04 -7.73 -14.73
N ALA A 35 -11.82 -7.19 -13.53
CA ALA A 35 -12.00 -5.78 -13.21
C ALA A 35 -10.88 -4.86 -13.74
N ARG A 36 -9.83 -5.44 -14.35
CA ARG A 36 -8.60 -4.74 -14.79
C ARG A 36 -7.85 -4.04 -13.65
N TRP A 37 -8.01 -4.54 -12.41
CA TRP A 37 -7.29 -4.03 -11.24
C TRP A 37 -5.93 -4.71 -11.06
N ALA A 38 -5.78 -5.93 -11.54
CA ALA A 38 -4.55 -6.68 -11.47
C ALA A 38 -4.31 -7.49 -12.76
N LYS A 39 -3.07 -7.96 -12.95
CA LYS A 39 -2.71 -8.92 -14.01
C LYS A 39 -2.17 -10.21 -13.39
N LYS A 40 -2.40 -11.35 -14.04
CA LYS A 40 -1.78 -12.61 -13.60
C LYS A 40 -0.27 -12.54 -13.81
N VAL A 41 0.49 -12.80 -12.75
CA VAL A 41 1.94 -13.01 -12.84
C VAL A 41 2.16 -14.51 -12.91
N GLY A 42 2.48 -15.02 -14.09
CA GLY A 42 3.10 -16.36 -14.21
C GLY A 42 4.48 -16.33 -13.57
N ASP A 43 5.04 -17.48 -13.19
CA ASP A 43 6.25 -17.73 -12.39
C ASP A 43 7.53 -16.87 -12.61
N GLU A 44 7.53 -15.89 -13.52
CA GLU A 44 8.57 -14.89 -13.68
C GLU A 44 8.37 -13.74 -12.67
N THR A 45 9.02 -13.90 -11.51
CA THR A 45 9.15 -12.87 -10.48
C THR A 45 9.93 -11.66 -11.03
N PRO A 46 9.51 -10.43 -10.73
CA PRO A 46 10.43 -9.54 -10.02
C PRO A 46 9.78 -8.89 -8.80
N ALA A 47 10.63 -8.65 -7.80
CA ALA A 47 10.33 -8.18 -6.45
C ALA A 47 9.64 -6.82 -6.39
N ALA A 48 8.71 -6.66 -5.44
CA ALA A 48 8.38 -5.36 -4.88
C ALA A 48 9.02 -5.28 -3.48
N GLU A 49 10.11 -4.52 -3.38
CA GLU A 49 10.62 -4.06 -2.09
C GLU A 49 9.59 -3.12 -1.46
N PRO A 50 9.17 -3.31 -0.20
CA PRO A 50 8.30 -2.35 0.45
C PRO A 50 9.10 -1.07 0.74
N GLU A 51 8.86 -0.01 -0.05
CA GLU A 51 9.27 1.35 0.31
C GLU A 51 8.44 1.83 1.51
N GLN A 52 8.83 1.41 2.71
CA GLN A 52 8.38 2.05 3.94
C GLN A 52 9.45 3.01 4.45
N VAL A 53 9.36 4.26 4.01
CA VAL A 53 9.91 5.39 4.76
C VAL A 53 8.85 6.48 4.85
N ALA A 54 7.89 6.28 5.75
CA ALA A 54 7.19 7.40 6.37
C ALA A 54 7.99 7.79 7.63
N ASP A 55 9.06 8.56 7.45
CA ASP A 55 9.70 9.26 8.56
C ASP A 55 8.75 10.39 9.00
N LEU A 56 7.98 10.11 10.04
CA LEU A 56 7.09 11.11 10.63
C LEU A 56 7.93 11.99 11.56
N GLU A 57 8.52 13.04 10.99
CA GLU A 57 9.29 14.04 11.73
C GLU A 57 8.33 14.89 12.59
N ILE A 58 8.14 14.53 13.87
CA ILE A 58 7.38 15.31 14.84
C ILE A 58 8.23 16.51 15.25
N GLN A 59 8.00 17.67 14.65
CA GLN A 59 8.55 18.93 15.15
C GLN A 59 7.81 19.31 16.45
N ASN A 60 8.36 18.85 17.58
CA ASN A 60 7.94 19.28 18.90
C ASN A 60 8.44 20.71 19.14
N VAL A 61 7.67 21.69 18.66
CA VAL A 61 7.91 23.10 18.98
C VAL A 61 7.50 23.31 20.43
N MET A 62 8.50 23.38 21.31
CA MET A 62 8.33 23.87 22.68
C MET A 62 7.92 25.35 22.62
N GLN A 63 6.62 25.61 22.53
CA GLN A 63 6.08 26.95 22.70
C GLN A 63 6.09 27.29 24.20
N THR A 64 7.24 27.69 24.72
CA THR A 64 7.35 28.36 26.01
C THR A 64 6.58 29.68 25.91
N GLN A 65 5.36 29.68 26.43
CA GLN A 65 4.55 30.90 26.57
C GLN A 65 4.89 31.51 27.94
N GLU A 66 5.82 32.47 27.96
CA GLU A 66 6.05 33.32 29.12
C GLU A 66 4.90 34.31 29.25
N VAL A 67 3.95 34.05 30.15
CA VAL A 67 2.90 35.01 30.51
C VAL A 67 3.43 35.88 31.65
N LYS A 68 3.87 37.08 31.31
CA LYS A 68 4.27 38.12 32.27
C LYS A 68 3.06 39.02 32.53
N TYR A 69 2.38 38.85 33.66
CA TYR A 69 1.45 39.86 34.17
C TYR A 69 2.17 40.66 35.26
N GLY A 70 2.36 41.95 35.00
CA GLY A 70 2.66 42.97 36.00
C GLY A 70 1.39 43.57 36.59
#